data_AF-A0A5P8WEI3-F1
#
_entry.id   AF-A0A5P8WEI3-F1
#
_cell.length_a   1.000
_cell.length_b   1.000
_cell.length_c   1.000
_cell.angle_alpha   90.00
_cell.angle_beta   90.00
_cell.angle_gamma   90.00
#
_symmetry.space_group_name_H-M   'P 1'
#
loop_
_entity.id
_entity.type
_entity.pdbx_description
1 polymer ?
#
loop_
_entity_poly.entity_id
_entity_poly.type
_entity_poly.pdbx_seq_one_letter_code
_entity_poly.pdbx_strand_id
1 'polypeptide(L)' 'MERSVLIHFDNATGEVRVEAEGFEGLSCLSATQPFEEALGVVEGARIFKEESAPQLRITSSSQTRLRQ' A
#
# COMPACT_ATOMS: atom_id res chain seq x y z
N MET A 1 8.12 -2.94 -9.58
CA MET A 1 8.00 -3.43 -8.20
C MET A 1 7.37 -4.80 -8.25
N GLU A 2 7.79 -5.70 -7.36
CA GLU A 2 7.12 -7.00 -7.18
C GLU A 2 5.74 -6.75 -6.54
N ARG A 3 4.74 -7.55 -6.94
CA ARG A 3 3.37 -7.46 -6.45
C ARG A 3 3.00 -8.78 -5.79
N SER A 4 2.49 -8.71 -4.58
CA SER A 4 2.12 -9.89 -3.80
C SER A 4 0.82 -9.65 -3.03
N VAL A 5 0.03 -10.71 -2.91
CA VAL A 5 -1.11 -10.77 -2.00
C VAL A 5 -0.71 -11.70 -0.86
N LEU A 6 -0.75 -11.19 0.36
CA LEU A 6 -0.40 -11.89 1.58
C LEU A 6 -1.70 -12.20 2.33
N ILE A 7 -1.84 -13.46 2.76
CA ILE A 7 -2.97 -13.89 3.59
C ILE A 7 -2.41 -14.21 4.97
N HIS A 8 -2.82 -13.42 5.96
CA HIS A 8 -2.44 -13.60 7.35
C HIS A 8 -3.56 -14.35 8.06
N PHE A 9 -3.20 -15.46 8.71
CA PHE A 9 -4.11 -16.22 9.56
C PHE A 9 -3.57 -16.24 10.99
N ASP A 10 -4.33 -15.69 11.92
CA ASP A 10 -4.05 -15.81 13.34
C ASP A 10 -4.74 -17.07 13.88
N ASN A 11 -3.95 -18.09 14.20
CA ASN A 11 -4.45 -19.35 14.72
C ASN A 11 -5.06 -19.24 16.14
N ALA A 12 -4.73 -18.20 16.91
CA ALA A 12 -5.24 -18.02 18.25
C ALA A 12 -6.65 -17.39 18.26
N THR A 13 -6.89 -16.43 17.35
CA THR A 13 -8.15 -15.69 17.27
C THR A 13 -9.07 -16.18 16.15
N GLY A 14 -8.53 -16.89 15.17
CA GLY A 14 -9.21 -17.26 13.93
C GLY A 14 -9.33 -16.09 12.95
N GLU A 15 -8.67 -14.96 13.21
CA GLU A 15 -8.73 -13.77 12.36
C GLU A 15 -7.98 -14.02 11.04
N VAL A 16 -8.61 -13.64 9.92
CA VAL A 16 -8.03 -13.70 8.58
C VAL A 16 -7.92 -12.29 8.03
N ARG A 17 -6.72 -11.91 7.58
CA ARG A 17 -6.47 -10.62 6.92
C ARG A 17 -5.82 -10.83 5.55
N VAL A 18 -6.28 -10.05 4.57
CA VAL A 18 -5.72 -10.04 3.21
C VAL A 18 -5.00 -8.71 3.00
N GLU A 19 -3.73 -8.76 2.60
CA GLU A 19 -2.89 -7.58 2.36
C GLU A 19 -2.35 -7.59 0.94
N ALA A 20 -2.39 -6.44 0.26
CA ALA A 20 -1.80 -6.23 -1.06
C ALA A 20 -0.53 -5.38 -0.93
N GLU A 21 0.63 -5.96 -1.28
CA GLU A 21 1.94 -5.30 -1.26
C GLU A 21 2.41 -4.99 -2.68
N GLY A 22 2.94 -3.79 -2.88
CA GLY A 22 3.43 -3.32 -4.19
C GLY A 22 2.33 -2.90 -5.18
N PHE A 23 1.09 -2.75 -4.71
CA PHE A 23 -0.03 -2.22 -5.49
C PHE A 23 -0.15 -0.70 -5.33
N GLU A 24 -0.51 -0.02 -6.42
CA GLU A 24 -0.62 1.45 -6.47
C GLU A 24 -2.08 1.88 -6.60
N GLY A 25 -2.48 2.94 -5.90
CA GLY A 25 -3.83 3.47 -5.92
C GLY A 25 -4.90 2.42 -5.62
N LEU A 26 -5.96 2.38 -6.43
CA LEU A 26 -7.10 1.47 -6.26
C LEU A 26 -6.85 0.04 -6.78
N SER A 27 -5.67 -0.25 -7.34
CA SER A 27 -5.37 -1.58 -7.87
C SER A 27 -5.30 -2.66 -6.79
N CYS A 28 -5.06 -2.26 -5.53
CA CYS A 28 -5.10 -3.16 -4.38
C CYS A 28 -6.49 -3.75 -4.15
N LEU A 29 -7.57 -2.99 -4.39
CA LEU A 29 -8.95 -3.46 -4.21
C LEU A 29 -9.26 -4.62 -5.13
N SER A 30 -9.00 -4.45 -6.43
CA SER A 30 -9.20 -5.51 -7.41
C SER A 30 -8.34 -6.75 -7.14
N ALA A 31 -7.21 -6.58 -6.47
CA ALA A 31 -6.29 -7.67 -6.16
C ALA A 31 -6.73 -8.46 -4.92
N THR A 32 -7.21 -7.80 -3.86
CA THR A 32 -7.61 -8.48 -2.61
C THR A 32 -9.04 -8.99 -2.65
N GLN A 33 -9.94 -8.33 -3.38
CA GLN A 33 -11.37 -8.66 -3.41
C GLN A 33 -11.72 -10.13 -3.70
N PRO A 34 -11.15 -10.82 -4.71
CA PRO A 34 -11.49 -12.23 -4.93
C PRO A 34 -11.09 -13.15 -3.77
N PHE A 35 -10.04 -12.78 -3.01
CA PHE A 35 -9.62 -13.54 -1.82
C PHE A 35 -10.50 -13.22 -0.62
N GLU A 36 -10.83 -11.95 -0.41
CA GLU A 36 -11.76 -11.51 0.64
C GLU A 36 -13.13 -12.20 0.49
N GLU A 37 -13.67 -12.25 -0.73
CA GLU A 37 -14.94 -12.91 -1.05
C GLU A 37 -14.88 -14.42 -0.79
N ALA A 38 -13.81 -15.10 -1.25
CA ALA A 38 -13.64 -16.54 -1.04
C ALA A 38 -13.44 -16.92 0.44
N LEU A 39 -12.84 -16.03 1.22
CA LEU A 39 -12.59 -16.22 2.65
C LEU A 39 -13.75 -15.72 3.54
N GLY A 40 -14.75 -15.06 2.95
CA GLY A 40 -15.87 -14.47 3.69
C GLY A 40 -15.47 -13.30 4.60
N VAL A 41 -14.36 -12.63 4.28
CA VAL A 41 -13.87 -11.45 5.02
C VAL A 41 -14.73 -10.25 4.61
N VAL A 42 -15.68 -9.85 5.46
CA VAL A 42 -16.68 -8.82 5.18
C VAL A 42 -16.04 -7.42 5.06
N GLU A 43 -16.48 -6.63 4.08
CA GLU A 43 -15.99 -5.30 3.64
C GLU A 43 -15.87 -4.18 4.70
N GLY A 44 -16.13 -4.43 5.98
CA GLY A 44 -16.24 -3.39 7.01
C GLY A 44 -14.93 -2.83 7.59
N ALA A 45 -13.80 -3.51 7.40
CA ALA A 45 -12.54 -3.20 8.12
C ALA A 45 -11.32 -3.06 7.19
N ARG A 46 -11.50 -2.48 5.99
CA ARG A 46 -10.36 -2.19 5.11
C ARG A 46 -9.49 -1.08 5.71
N ILE A 47 -8.19 -1.35 5.81
CA ILE A 47 -7.17 -0.40 6.25
C ILE A 47 -6.20 -0.19 5.09
N PHE A 48 -6.14 1.04 4.58
CA PHE A 48 -5.19 1.39 3.52
C PHE A 48 -3.90 1.93 4.14
N LYS A 49 -2.76 1.42 3.69
CA LYS A 49 -1.46 1.99 4.05
C LYS A 49 -1.33 3.36 3.39
N GLU A 50 -0.71 4.29 4.09
CA GLU A 50 -0.43 5.63 3.56
C GLU A 50 0.42 5.48 2.28
N GLU A 51 -0.07 6.05 1.17
CA GLU A 51 0.69 6.09 -0.08
C GLU A 51 2.00 6.83 0.21
N SER A 52 3.14 6.19 -0.04
CA SER A 52 4.45 6.77 0.24
C SER A 52 4.58 8.08 -0.54
N ALA A 53 4.41 9.21 0.16
CA ALA A 53 4.47 10.53 -0.43
C ALA A 53 5.74 10.64 -1.29
N PRO A 54 5.65 11.16 -2.52
CA PRO A 54 6.82 11.31 -3.36
C PRO A 54 7.84 12.15 -2.58
N GLN A 55 9.01 11.57 -2.32
CA GLN A 55 10.12 12.29 -1.71
C GLN A 55 10.31 13.57 -2.52
N LEU A 56 9.94 14.71 -1.93
CA LEU A 56 10.25 16.03 -2.46
C LEU A 56 11.76 16.07 -2.64
N ARG A 57 12.22 15.85 -3.89
CA ARG A 57 13.61 16.12 -4.26
C ARG A 57 13.81 17.60 -3.99
N ILE A 58 14.43 17.92 -2.86
CA ILE A 58 14.96 19.24 -2.59
C ILE A 58 16.06 19.45 -3.63
N THR A 59 15.70 19.98 -4.79
CA THR A 59 16.66 20.51 -5.74
C THR A 59 17.27 21.74 -5.10
N SER A 60 18.42 21.55 -4.46
CA SER A 60 19.26 22.64 -3.98
C SER A 60 19.71 23.45 -5.19
N SER A 61 18.93 24.46 -5.58
CA SER A 61 19.33 25.46 -6.54
C SER A 61 20.39 26.34 -5.87
N SER A 62 21.65 25.92 -5.98
CA SER A 62 22.80 26.75 -5.61
C SER A 62 22.78 28.00 -6.49
N GLN A 63 22.20 29.07 -5.94
CA GLN A 63 22.20 30.40 -6.51
C GLN A 63 23.65 30.89 -6.54
N THR A 64 24.30 30.76 -7.70
CA THR A 64 25.65 31.27 -7.91
C THR A 64 25.53 32.79 -8.11
N ARG A 65 25.82 33.56 -7.06
CA ARG A 65 25.83 35.02 -7.10
C ARG A 65 27.06 35.45 -7.92
N LEU A 66 26.88 35.68 -9.23
CA LEU A 66 27.88 36.35 -10.05
C LEU A 66 28.07 37.79 -9.54
N ARG A 67 29.25 38.07 -8.99
CA ARG A 67 29.75 39.43 -8.81
C ARG A 67 30.20 39.96 -10.18
N GLN A 68 29.68 41.13 -10.57
CA GLN A 68 30.40 42.11 -11.38
C GLN A 68 30.46 43.41 -10.58
#